data_AF-A0A6G3XWH7-F1
#
_entry.id   AF-A0A6G3XWH7-F1
#
_cell.length_a   1.000
_cell.length_b   1.000
_cell.length_c   1.000
_cell.angle_alpha   90.00
_cell.angle_beta   90.00
_cell.angle_gamma   90.00
#
_symmetry.space_group_name_H-M   'P 1'
#
loop_
_entity.id
_entity.type
_entity.pdbx_description
1 polymer ?
#
loop_
_entity_poly.entity_id
_entity_poly.type
_entity_poly.pdbx_seq_one_letter_code
_entity_poly.pdbx_strand_id
1 'polypeptide(L)'
;AVGGPRKLQAVLAELGDDVTRMERWETELNEWTPGATRDTSTPRALTEDLRAFVLGDALAGPERARLTQWLTANTTGGELIRAGVPKGWTVGDKTGAGRTYGTRND
;
A
#
# COMPACT_ATOMS: atom_id res chain seq x y z
N ALA A 1 -4.60 -14.38 14.74
CA ALA A 1 -4.75 -13.07 14.07
C ALA A 1 -3.37 -12.43 13.89
N VAL A 2 -3.16 -11.69 12.80
CA VAL A 2 -1.85 -11.11 12.39
C VAL A 2 -1.41 -9.86 13.17
N GLY A 3 -1.94 -9.63 14.38
CA GLY A 3 -1.50 -8.56 15.30
C GLY A 3 -2.03 -7.14 15.01
N GLY A 4 -2.70 -6.90 13.88
CA GLY A 4 -3.42 -5.66 13.60
C GLY A 4 -2.57 -4.45 13.21
N PRO A 5 -3.16 -3.24 13.17
CA PRO A 5 -2.52 -2.02 12.66
C PRO A 5 -1.17 -1.74 13.33
N ARG A 6 -1.08 -1.90 14.65
CA ARG A 6 0.18 -1.70 15.39
C ARG A 6 1.27 -2.69 15.01
N LYS A 7 0.93 -3.93 14.63
CA LYS A 7 1.94 -4.89 14.18
C LYS A 7 2.41 -4.58 12.77
N LEU A 8 1.52 -4.10 11.90
CA LEU A 8 1.93 -3.59 10.59
C LEU A 8 2.83 -2.37 10.74
N GLN A 9 2.47 -1.41 11.61
CA GLN A 9 3.31 -0.25 11.93
C GLN A 9 4.72 -0.67 12.37
N ALA A 10 4.83 -1.67 13.24
CA ALA A 10 6.12 -2.15 13.73
C ALA A 10 6.97 -2.74 12.59
N VAL A 11 6.36 -3.52 11.69
CA VAL A 11 7.07 -4.08 10.52
C VAL A 11 7.57 -2.98 9.59
N LEU A 12 6.78 -1.94 9.34
CA LEU A 12 7.22 -0.80 8.52
C LEU A 12 8.36 -0.03 9.20
N ALA A 13 8.27 0.19 10.51
CA ALA A 13 9.34 0.81 11.28
C ALA A 13 10.65 0.00 11.27
N GLU A 14 10.57 -1.34 11.28
CA GLU A 14 11.74 -2.22 11.12
C GLU A 14 12.42 -2.09 9.75
N LEU A 15 11.66 -1.70 8.72
CA LEU A 15 12.19 -1.37 7.38
C LEU A 15 12.75 0.07 7.29
N GLY A 16 12.63 0.85 8.36
CA GLY A 16 13.06 2.25 8.42
C GLY A 16 11.99 3.26 8.03
N ASP A 17 10.73 2.86 7.86
CA ASP A 17 9.62 3.79 7.63
C ASP A 17 9.10 4.36 8.96
N ASP A 18 9.44 5.62 9.22
CA ASP A 18 8.97 6.43 10.34
C ASP A 18 7.83 7.41 9.96
N VAL A 19 7.31 7.30 8.74
CA VAL A 19 6.32 8.19 8.14
C VAL A 19 4.92 7.58 8.15
N THR A 20 4.78 6.31 7.77
CA THR A 20 3.46 5.65 7.74
C THR A 20 2.90 5.52 9.16
N ARG A 21 1.60 5.76 9.30
CA ARG A 21 0.86 5.69 10.58
C ARG A 21 -0.31 4.72 10.45
N MET A 22 -0.20 3.51 10.95
CA MET A 22 -1.28 2.51 11.01
C MET A 22 -1.92 2.49 12.39
N GLU A 23 -3.10 3.09 12.54
CA GLU A 23 -3.71 3.32 13.85
C GLU A 23 -5.06 2.62 14.05
N ARG A 24 -5.88 2.52 12.99
CA ARG A 24 -7.25 2.00 13.07
C ARG A 24 -7.45 0.76 12.20
N TRP A 25 -8.51 0.02 12.50
CA TRP A 25 -8.95 -1.13 11.72
C TRP A 25 -9.85 -0.71 10.57
N GLU A 26 -10.10 -1.66 9.66
CA GLU A 26 -11.22 -1.54 8.76
C GLU A 26 -12.53 -1.65 9.56
N THR A 27 -13.52 -0.78 9.35
CA THR A 27 -13.60 0.21 8.26
C THR A 27 -13.18 1.64 8.61
N GLU A 28 -12.91 1.89 9.89
CA GLU A 28 -12.67 3.21 10.48
C GLU A 28 -11.44 3.93 9.92
N LEU A 29 -10.43 3.18 9.44
CA LEU A 29 -9.23 3.76 8.84
C LEU A 29 -9.53 4.62 7.60
N ASN A 30 -10.67 4.41 6.93
CA ASN A 30 -11.08 5.17 5.75
C ASN A 30 -11.69 6.54 6.07
N GLU A 31 -11.89 6.87 7.35
CA GLU A 31 -12.40 8.15 7.80
C GLU A 31 -11.23 9.11 8.06
N TRP A 32 -10.84 9.82 7.00
CA TRP A 32 -9.81 10.85 7.03
C TRP A 32 -10.45 12.25 6.96
N THR A 33 -9.80 13.25 7.56
CA THR A 33 -10.18 14.67 7.47
C THR A 33 -8.94 15.52 7.23
N PRO A 34 -9.06 16.70 6.58
CA PRO A 34 -7.92 17.59 6.37
C PRO A 34 -7.14 17.88 7.66
N GLY A 35 -5.82 17.66 7.60
CA GLY A 35 -4.92 17.82 8.75
C GLY A 35 -4.79 16.59 9.67
N ALA A 36 -5.62 15.56 9.48
CA ALA A 36 -5.46 14.30 10.22
C ALA A 36 -4.23 13.53 9.71
N THR A 37 -3.47 12.95 10.65
CA THR A 37 -2.27 12.15 10.36
C THR A 37 -2.48 10.65 10.56
N ARG A 38 -3.61 10.23 11.15
CA ARG A 38 -3.89 8.82 11.41
C ARG A 38 -4.22 8.10 10.11
N ASP A 39 -3.68 6.89 9.92
CA ASP A 39 -3.89 6.07 8.71
C ASP A 39 -3.43 6.79 7.44
N THR A 40 -2.29 7.49 7.57
CA THR A 40 -1.66 8.22 6.47
C THR A 40 -0.20 7.79 6.28
N SER A 41 0.32 8.12 5.11
CA SER A 41 1.73 8.04 4.79
C SER A 41 2.05 9.15 3.78
N THR A 42 3.23 9.15 3.19
CA THR A 42 3.59 9.97 2.04
C THR A 42 3.78 9.10 0.80
N PRO A 43 3.60 9.63 -0.42
CA PRO A 43 3.85 8.88 -1.65
C PRO A 43 5.28 8.29 -1.72
N ARG A 44 6.26 9.00 -1.17
CA ARG A 44 7.65 8.54 -1.10
C ARG A 44 7.79 7.29 -0.23
N ALA A 45 7.33 7.36 1.02
CA ALA A 45 7.45 6.25 1.97
C ALA A 45 6.74 4.99 1.45
N LEU A 46 5.50 5.12 0.96
CA LEU A 46 4.79 3.97 0.35
C LEU A 46 5.52 3.36 -0.84
N THR A 47 6.18 4.18 -1.68
CA THR A 47 6.95 3.66 -2.82
C THR A 47 8.23 2.95 -2.36
N GLU A 48 8.88 3.47 -1.32
CA GLU A 48 10.07 2.87 -0.72
C GLU A 48 9.75 1.52 -0.06
N ASP A 49 8.64 1.44 0.69
CA ASP A 49 8.13 0.18 1.25
C ASP A 49 7.77 -0.83 0.16
N LEU A 50 6.98 -0.40 -0.84
CA LEU A 50 6.57 -1.27 -1.94
C LEU A 50 7.81 -1.82 -2.68
N ARG A 51 8.82 -0.98 -2.90
CA ARG A 51 10.10 -1.40 -3.48
C ARG A 51 10.80 -2.43 -2.59
N ALA A 52 10.87 -2.22 -1.28
CA ALA A 52 11.49 -3.15 -0.35
C ALA A 52 10.82 -4.54 -0.38
N PHE A 53 9.48 -4.58 -0.38
CA PHE A 53 8.70 -5.83 -0.39
C PHE A 53 8.70 -6.55 -1.75
N VAL A 54 8.67 -5.82 -2.87
CA VAL A 54 8.47 -6.40 -4.21
C VAL A 54 9.78 -6.61 -4.98
N LEU A 55 10.77 -5.75 -4.75
CA LEU A 55 12.05 -5.76 -5.49
C LEU A 55 13.27 -5.95 -4.57
N GLY A 56 13.13 -5.64 -3.28
CA GLY A 56 14.16 -5.83 -2.26
C GLY A 56 14.13 -7.21 -1.60
N ASP A 57 14.74 -7.30 -0.43
CA ASP A 57 14.96 -8.51 0.36
C ASP A 57 14.14 -8.58 1.66
N ALA A 58 13.17 -7.67 1.84
CA ALA A 58 12.23 -7.69 2.97
C ALA A 58 11.40 -8.99 3.04
N LEU A 59 11.24 -9.67 1.91
CA LEU A 59 10.63 -11.00 1.80
C LEU A 59 11.61 -11.98 1.17
N ALA A 60 11.53 -13.24 1.62
CA ALA A 60 12.18 -14.34 0.93
C ALA A 60 11.60 -14.52 -0.49
N GLY A 61 12.36 -15.17 -1.36
CA GLY A 61 12.05 -15.29 -2.79
C GLY A 61 10.63 -15.79 -3.10
N PRO A 62 10.15 -16.88 -2.47
CA PRO A 62 8.79 -17.38 -2.68
C PRO A 62 7.69 -16.39 -2.28
N GLU A 63 7.83 -15.72 -1.14
CA GLU A 63 6.88 -14.75 -0.61
C GLU A 63 6.84 -13.47 -1.46
N ARG A 64 8.01 -12.99 -1.92
CA ARG A 64 8.10 -11.86 -2.85
C ARG A 64 7.45 -12.17 -4.19
N ALA A 65 7.66 -13.38 -4.72
CA ALA A 65 7.01 -13.84 -5.95
C ALA A 65 5.49 -13.94 -5.78
N ARG A 66 5.01 -14.41 -4.62
CA ARG A 66 3.58 -14.44 -4.28
C ARG A 66 2.99 -13.03 -4.24
N LEU A 67 3.63 -12.09 -3.55
CA LEU A 67 3.17 -10.70 -3.48
C LEU A 67 3.10 -10.06 -4.87
N THR A 68 4.13 -10.25 -5.68
CA THR A 68 4.16 -9.77 -7.08
C THR A 68 2.99 -10.35 -7.89
N GLN A 69 2.74 -11.65 -7.76
CA GLN A 69 1.60 -12.32 -8.40
C GLN A 69 0.27 -11.68 -7.97
N TRP A 70 0.06 -11.44 -6.68
CA TRP A 70 -1.16 -10.83 -6.19
C TRP A 70 -1.37 -9.41 -6.71
N LEU A 71 -0.33 -8.57 -6.71
CA LEU A 71 -0.39 -7.21 -7.24
C LEU A 71 -0.70 -7.21 -8.74
N THR A 72 -0.05 -8.07 -9.52
CA THR A 72 -0.29 -8.16 -10.98
C THR A 72 -1.69 -8.65 -11.32
N ALA A 73 -2.27 -9.52 -10.48
CA ALA A 73 -3.61 -10.06 -10.63
C ALA A 73 -4.72 -9.16 -10.05
N ASN A 74 -4.39 -7.97 -9.51
CA ASN A 74 -5.40 -7.05 -8.99
C ASN A 74 -6.44 -6.68 -10.07
N THR A 75 -7.71 -6.66 -9.68
CA THR A 75 -8.85 -6.41 -10.59
C THR A 75 -9.44 -5.01 -10.44
N THR A 76 -9.01 -4.22 -9.45
CA THR A 76 -9.65 -2.95 -9.10
C THR A 76 -9.00 -1.71 -9.73
N GLY A 77 -7.80 -1.82 -10.29
CA GLY A 77 -7.00 -0.69 -10.80
C GLY A 77 -7.09 -0.42 -12.30
N GLY A 78 -8.06 -1.01 -13.02
CA GLY A 78 -8.13 -0.94 -14.47
C GLY A 78 -8.17 0.48 -15.05
N GLU A 79 -8.82 1.41 -14.36
CA GLU A 79 -9.00 2.81 -14.79
C GLU A 79 -7.97 3.78 -14.17
N LEU A 80 -6.97 3.27 -13.46
CA LEU A 80 -6.00 4.08 -12.71
C LEU A 80 -4.61 4.01 -13.36
N ILE A 81 -3.55 3.63 -12.64
CA ILE A 81 -2.17 3.56 -13.20
C ILE A 81 -2.15 2.67 -14.45
N ARG A 82 -2.90 1.56 -14.45
CA ARG A 82 -2.98 0.65 -15.61
C ARG A 82 -3.46 1.33 -16.90
N ALA A 83 -4.36 2.30 -16.79
CA ALA A 83 -4.86 3.04 -17.94
C ALA A 83 -3.83 4.05 -18.49
N GLY A 84 -2.86 4.45 -17.67
CA GLY A 84 -1.84 5.46 -18.02
C GLY A 84 -0.54 4.91 -18.60
N VAL A 85 -0.26 3.60 -18.49
CA VAL A 85 0.98 2.99 -19.00
C VAL A 85 0.86 2.51 -20.45
N PRO A 86 1.97 2.36 -21.18
CA PRO A 86 1.94 1.81 -22.54
C PRO A 86 1.32 0.41 -22.62
N LYS A 87 0.63 0.14 -23.72
CA LYS A 87 0.04 -1.17 -23.99
C LYS A 87 1.12 -2.26 -23.98
N GLY A 88 0.83 -3.37 -23.30
CA GLY A 88 1.72 -4.53 -23.19
C GLY A 88 2.63 -4.51 -21.96
N TRP A 89 2.66 -3.43 -21.19
CA TRP A 89 3.35 -3.40 -19.91
C TRP A 89 2.60 -4.23 -18.87
N THR A 90 3.35 -5.00 -18.08
CA THR A 90 2.81 -5.64 -16.88
C THR A 90 2.79 -4.63 -15.74
N VAL A 91 1.61 -4.48 -15.11
CA VAL A 91 1.41 -3.63 -13.93
C VAL A 91 0.99 -4.51 -12.77
N GLY A 92 1.59 -4.28 -11.61
CA GLY A 92 1.07 -4.71 -10.32
C GLY A 92 0.74 -3.48 -9.48
N ASP A 93 -0.49 -3.39 -9.00
CA ASP A 93 -1.03 -2.23 -8.29
C ASP A 93 -1.91 -2.67 -7.11
N LYS A 94 -2.25 -1.71 -6.25
CA LYS A 94 -3.34 -1.87 -5.30
C LYS A 94 -4.03 -0.54 -5.02
N THR A 95 -5.25 -0.43 -5.52
CA THR A 95 -6.10 0.75 -5.28
C THR A 95 -6.53 0.92 -3.82
N GLY A 96 -6.73 2.18 -3.39
CA GLY A 96 -7.51 2.54 -2.20
C GLY A 96 -8.50 3.67 -2.48
N ALA A 97 -9.58 3.73 -1.71
CA ALA A 97 -10.57 4.80 -1.75
C ALA A 97 -11.03 5.11 -0.32
N GLY A 98 -10.73 6.31 0.16
CA GLY A 98 -11.23 6.78 1.44
C GLY A 98 -12.73 7.11 1.36
N ARG A 99 -13.42 7.12 2.52
CA ARG A 99 -14.87 7.41 2.58
C ARG A 99 -15.18 8.89 2.36
N THR A 100 -14.19 9.77 2.50
CA THR A 100 -14.37 11.21 2.63
C THR A 100 -13.41 11.99 1.71
N TYR A 101 -13.77 13.25 1.41
CA TYR A 101 -12.94 14.23 0.70
C TYR A 101 -12.40 13.82 -0.68
N GLY A 102 -13.07 12.89 -1.37
CA GLY A 102 -12.62 12.43 -2.69
C GLY A 102 -11.25 11.71 -2.65
N THR A 103 -10.90 11.13 -1.50
CA THR A 103 -9.61 10.46 -1.31
C THR A 103 -9.52 9.22 -2.20
N ARG A 104 -8.63 9.26 -3.19
CA ARG A 104 -8.38 8.15 -4.12
C ARG A 104 -6.87 7.98 -4.31
N ASN A 105 -6.41 6.73 -4.32
CA ASN A 105 -5.03 6.37 -4.57
C ASN A 105 -4.95 5.03 -5.31
N ASP A 106 -3.80 4.82 -5.95
CA ASP A 106 -3.39 3.61 -6.64
C ASP A 106 -1.89 3.42 -6.48
#